data_AF-A0A497YNU7-F1
#
_entry.id   AF-A0A497YNU7-F1
#
_cell.length_a   1.000
_cell.length_b   1.000
_cell.length_c   1.000
_cell.angle_alpha   90.00
_cell.angle_beta   90.00
_cell.angle_gamma   90.00
#
_symmetry.space_group_name_H-M   'P 1'
#
loop_
_entity.id
_entity.type
_entity.pdbx_description
1 polymer ?
#
loop_
_entity_poly.entity_id
_entity_poly.type
_entity_poly.pdbx_seq_one_letter_code
_entity_poly.pdbx_strand_id
1 'polypeptide(L)'
;MKTLLELIRIFAILAILGMGGGLILAGFYSNSPDTEPYRWLGGVAVLMLIFVLYRNKLQFSGWHQGTGRDKLRRPITTLLVGTSVLLIISPFVLVVFSS
;
A
#
# COMPACT_ATOMS: atom_id res chain seq x y z
N MET A 1 -16.01 -20.16 11.32
CA MET A 1 -15.87 -19.00 12.24
C MET A 1 -14.48 -18.35 12.18
N LYS A 2 -13.36 -19.10 12.24
CA LYS A 2 -12.00 -18.53 12.17
C LYS A 2 -11.72 -17.75 10.87
N THR A 3 -12.25 -18.21 9.74
CA THR A 3 -12.12 -17.55 8.43
C THR A 3 -12.80 -16.18 8.35
N LEU A 4 -13.99 -16.04 8.96
CA LEU A 4 -14.73 -14.76 8.99
C LEU A 4 -13.93 -13.68 9.75
N LEU A 5 -13.32 -14.05 10.88
CA LEU A 5 -12.47 -13.15 11.67
C LEU A 5 -11.22 -12.71 10.91
N GLU A 6 -10.62 -13.60 10.11
CA GLU A 6 -9.48 -13.24 9.25
C GLU A 6 -9.87 -12.29 8.12
N LEU A 7 -11.05 -12.45 7.52
CA LEU A 7 -11.60 -11.50 6.56
C LEU A 7 -11.83 -10.13 7.19
N ILE A 8 -12.50 -10.07 8.34
CA ILE A 8 -12.72 -8.82 9.08
C ILE A 8 -11.39 -8.13 9.38
N ARG A 9 -10.37 -8.91 9.77
CA ARG A 9 -9.03 -8.38 10.03
C ARG A 9 -8.38 -7.78 8.79
N ILE A 10 -8.49 -8.43 7.63
CA ILE A 10 -7.96 -7.89 6.37
C ILE A 10 -8.68 -6.58 6.01
N PHE A 11 -10.01 -6.55 6.12
CA PHE A 11 -10.79 -5.34 5.88
C PHE A 11 -10.41 -4.20 6.85
N ALA A 12 -10.23 -4.50 8.14
CA ALA A 12 -9.81 -3.53 9.13
C ALA A 12 -8.42 -2.95 8.82
N ILE A 13 -7.46 -3.80 8.43
CA ILE A 13 -6.11 -3.36 8.03
C ILE A 13 -6.19 -2.45 6.79
N LEU A 14 -6.96 -2.86 5.78
CA LEU A 14 -7.15 -2.06 4.56
C LEU A 14 -7.82 -0.72 4.86
N ALA A 15 -8.85 -0.70 5.70
CA ALA A 15 -9.54 0.53 6.06
C ALA A 15 -8.63 1.49 6.83
N ILE A 16 -7.96 1.01 7.88
CA ILE A 16 -7.11 1.84 8.75
C ILE A 16 -5.88 2.34 7.99
N LEU A 17 -5.13 1.45 7.35
CA LEU A 17 -3.90 1.82 6.66
C LEU A 17 -4.18 2.51 5.32
N GLY A 18 -5.26 2.13 4.63
CA GLY A 18 -5.67 2.77 3.39
C GLY A 18 -6.12 4.20 3.63
N MET A 19 -6.96 4.44 4.64
CA MET A 19 -7.36 5.79 5.04
C MET A 19 -6.15 6.59 5.53
N GLY A 20 -5.32 6.03 6.41
CA GLY A 20 -4.13 6.72 6.91
C GLY A 20 -3.15 7.08 5.80
N GLY A 21 -2.84 6.13 4.90
CA GLY A 21 -1.99 6.36 3.74
C GLY A 21 -2.59 7.38 2.77
N GLY A 22 -3.90 7.32 2.53
CA GLY A 22 -4.63 8.28 1.70
C GLY A 22 -4.57 9.70 2.25
N LEU A 23 -4.73 9.90 3.56
CA LEU A 23 -4.63 11.22 4.19
C LEU A 23 -3.20 11.77 4.11
N ILE A 24 -2.19 10.94 4.32
CA ILE A 24 -0.77 11.33 4.17
C ILE A 24 -0.52 11.77 2.72
N LEU A 25 -0.98 11.00 1.74
CA LEU A 25 -0.83 11.36 0.32
C LEU A 25 -1.61 12.60 -0.07
N ALA A 26 -2.81 12.81 0.46
CA ALA A 26 -3.57 14.02 0.21
C ALA A 26 -2.83 15.27 0.72
N GLY A 27 -2.21 15.19 1.89
CA GLY A 27 -1.34 16.26 2.40
C GLY A 27 -0.04 16.43 1.62
N PHE A 28 0.49 15.36 1.03
CA PHE A 28 1.69 15.42 0.20
C PHE A 28 1.41 16.08 -1.16
N TYR A 29 0.32 15.71 -1.82
CA TYR A 29 -0.07 16.21 -3.15
C TYR A 29 -0.80 17.57 -3.12
N SER A 30 -1.24 18.05 -1.96
CA SER A 30 -1.94 19.35 -1.84
C SER A 30 -1.09 20.53 -2.30
N ASN A 31 0.24 20.41 -2.23
CA ASN A 31 1.19 21.44 -2.64
C ASN A 31 1.36 21.55 -4.17
N SER A 32 0.75 20.65 -4.95
CA SER A 32 0.89 20.62 -6.40
C SER A 32 -0.43 20.24 -7.07
N PRO A 33 -1.33 21.21 -7.30
CA PRO A 33 -2.66 20.97 -7.88
C PRO A 33 -2.61 20.25 -9.23
N ASP A 34 -1.58 20.52 -10.03
CA ASP A 34 -1.39 19.93 -11.36
C ASP A 34 -1.24 18.40 -11.33
N THR A 35 -0.90 17.82 -10.17
CA THR A 35 -0.76 16.37 -10.00
C THR A 35 -2.10 15.61 -9.96
N GLU A 36 -3.24 16.31 -9.89
CA GLU A 36 -4.58 15.73 -9.74
C GLU A 36 -4.85 14.54 -10.68
N PRO A 37 -4.56 14.60 -12.00
CA PRO A 37 -4.86 13.49 -12.92
C PRO A 37 -4.14 12.18 -12.58
N TYR A 38 -3.02 12.28 -11.85
CA TYR A 38 -2.13 11.15 -11.56
C TYR A 38 -2.15 10.72 -10.09
N ARG A 39 -2.92 11.40 -9.21
CA ARG A 39 -2.95 11.09 -7.76
C ARG A 39 -3.34 9.64 -7.43
N TRP A 40 -4.12 8.99 -8.30
CA TRP A 40 -4.51 7.59 -8.16
C TRP A 40 -3.32 6.63 -8.10
N LEU A 41 -2.16 6.99 -8.70
CA LEU A 41 -0.92 6.22 -8.61
C LEU A 41 -0.42 6.10 -7.16
N GLY A 42 -0.61 7.15 -6.36
CA GLY A 42 -0.36 7.11 -4.92
C GLY A 42 -1.28 6.13 -4.19
N GLY A 43 -2.56 6.05 -4.58
CA GLY A 43 -3.48 5.06 -4.04
C GLY A 43 -3.02 3.61 -4.31
N VAL A 44 -2.55 3.35 -5.54
CA VAL A 44 -1.95 2.04 -5.90
C VAL A 44 -0.71 1.75 -5.05
N ALA A 45 0.16 2.75 -4.84
CA ALA A 45 1.33 2.62 -3.98
C ALA A 45 0.97 2.26 -2.54
N VAL A 46 -0.04 2.89 -1.96
CA VAL A 46 -0.52 2.59 -0.60
C VAL A 46 -1.02 1.15 -0.51
N LEU A 47 -1.82 0.69 -1.47
CA LEU A 47 -2.29 -0.71 -1.51
C LEU A 47 -1.13 -1.69 -1.61
N MET A 48 -0.11 -1.37 -2.41
CA MET A 48 1.09 -2.21 -2.56
C MET A 48 1.90 -2.28 -1.25
N LEU A 49 2.07 -1.16 -0.54
CA LEU A 49 2.72 -1.13 0.78
C LEU A 49 1.93 -1.91 1.83
N ILE A 50 0.60 -1.79 1.85
CA ILE A 50 -0.26 -2.57 2.74
C ILE A 50 -0.11 -4.05 2.45
N PHE A 51 -0.08 -4.46 1.18
CA PHE A 51 0.14 -5.85 0.78
C PHE A 51 1.48 -6.39 1.29
N VAL A 52 2.57 -5.63 1.10
CA VAL A 52 3.91 -6.02 1.59
C VAL A 52 3.92 -6.14 3.11
N LEU A 53 3.38 -5.15 3.83
CA LEU A 53 3.30 -5.16 5.28
C LEU A 53 2.46 -6.33 5.80
N TYR A 54 1.35 -6.63 5.11
CA TYR A 54 0.49 -7.75 5.41
C TYR A 54 1.24 -9.08 5.24
N ARG A 55 1.83 -9.35 4.06
CA ARG A 55 2.53 -10.61 3.80
C ARG A 55 3.79 -10.83 4.62
N ASN A 56 4.44 -9.78 5.11
CA ASN A 56 5.70 -9.92 5.85
C ASN A 56 5.56 -9.84 7.38
N LYS A 57 4.52 -9.14 7.89
CA LYS A 57 4.37 -8.89 9.33
C LYS A 57 2.96 -9.21 9.83
N LEU A 58 1.93 -8.53 9.30
CA LEU A 58 0.59 -8.57 9.92
C LEU A 58 -0.06 -9.94 9.77
N GLN A 59 0.16 -10.66 8.67
CA GLN A 59 -0.43 -11.98 8.49
C GLN A 59 0.00 -12.97 9.59
N PHE A 60 1.20 -12.83 10.15
CA PHE A 60 1.74 -13.74 11.18
C PHE A 60 1.21 -13.53 12.58
N SER A 61 0.65 -12.36 12.88
CA SER A 61 0.16 -12.06 14.24
C SER A 61 -1.30 -12.50 14.49
N GLY A 62 -1.84 -13.38 13.64
CA GLY A 62 -3.21 -13.88 13.75
C GLY A 62 -3.31 -15.25 14.43
N TRP A 63 -4.52 -15.65 14.79
CA TRP A 63 -4.81 -16.87 15.57
C TRP A 63 -4.66 -18.20 14.80
N HIS A 64 -4.40 -18.17 13.49
CA HIS A 64 -4.38 -19.38 12.66
C HIS A 64 -2.97 -19.70 12.14
N GLN A 65 -2.24 -20.66 12.72
CA GLN A 65 -0.90 -21.04 12.27
C GLN A 65 -0.91 -22.09 11.12
N GLY A 66 -1.72 -21.87 10.09
CA GLY A 66 -1.82 -22.81 8.96
C GLY A 66 -0.54 -22.87 8.11
N THR A 67 -0.24 -24.07 7.59
CA THR A 67 0.84 -24.37 6.64
C THR A 67 0.64 -23.57 5.34
N GLY A 68 1.64 -22.77 4.92
CA GLY A 68 1.59 -21.91 3.71
C GLY A 68 1.81 -20.40 3.94
N ARG A 69 2.13 -19.98 5.16
CA ARG A 69 2.47 -18.59 5.50
C ARG A 69 3.96 -18.32 5.31
N ASP A 70 4.41 -18.22 4.06
CA ASP A 70 5.78 -17.77 3.80
C ASP A 70 5.87 -16.27 3.62
N LYS A 71 6.85 -15.64 4.26
CA LYS A 71 7.17 -14.24 4.00
C LYS A 71 7.54 -14.08 2.53
N LEU A 72 7.31 -12.89 1.97
CA LEU A 72 7.87 -12.57 0.66
C LEU A 72 9.40 -12.71 0.74
N ARG A 73 9.99 -13.25 -0.32
CA ARG A 73 11.45 -13.25 -0.45
C ARG A 73 11.93 -11.80 -0.39
N ARG A 74 13.06 -11.57 0.27
CA ARG A 74 13.67 -10.23 0.39
C ARG A 74 13.71 -9.43 -0.93
N PRO A 75 14.17 -9.98 -2.07
CA PRO A 75 14.20 -9.22 -3.33
C PRO A 75 12.82 -8.75 -3.79
N ILE A 76 11.78 -9.57 -3.61
CA ILE A 76 10.39 -9.22 -3.99
C ILE A 76 9.87 -8.10 -3.10
N THR A 77 10.19 -8.16 -1.80
CA THR A 77 9.82 -7.10 -0.84
C THR A 77 10.47 -5.78 -1.22
N THR A 78 11.78 -5.79 -1.47
CA THR A 78 12.53 -4.59 -1.88
C THR A 78 12.02 -4.04 -3.21
N LEU A 79 11.72 -4.90 -4.17
CA LEU A 79 11.15 -4.51 -5.46
C LEU A 79 9.80 -3.82 -5.27
N LEU A 80 8.85 -4.44 -4.57
CA LEU A 80 7.50 -3.88 -4.37
C LEU A 80 7.54 -2.56 -3.59
N VAL A 81 8.38 -2.46 -2.56
CA VAL A 81 8.55 -1.21 -1.81
C VAL A 81 9.17 -0.14 -2.71
N GLY A 82 10.21 -0.48 -3.49
CA GLY A 82 10.83 0.44 -4.45
C GLY A 82 9.84 0.94 -5.50
N THR A 83 9.06 0.04 -6.10
CA THR A 83 7.99 0.39 -7.05
C THR A 83 6.93 1.28 -6.40
N SER A 84 6.54 1.01 -5.15
CA SER A 84 5.60 1.87 -4.41
C SER A 84 6.15 3.28 -4.22
N VAL A 85 7.43 3.43 -3.88
CA VAL A 85 8.08 4.74 -3.76
C VAL A 85 8.08 5.47 -5.10
N LEU A 86 8.41 4.77 -6.20
CA LEU A 86 8.35 5.36 -7.54
C LEU A 86 6.94 5.82 -7.93
N LEU A 87 5.91 5.05 -7.58
CA LEU A 87 4.50 5.40 -7.82
C LEU A 87 4.01 6.59 -7.01
N ILE A 88 4.60 6.87 -5.84
CA ILE A 88 4.28 8.07 -5.05
C ILE A 88 4.89 9.32 -5.70
N ILE A 89 6.06 9.19 -6.33
CA ILE A 89 6.79 10.31 -6.93
C ILE A 89 6.32 10.57 -8.37
N SER A 90 5.83 9.55 -9.07
CA SER A 90 5.48 9.65 -10.49
C SER A 90 4.46 10.74 -10.85
N PRO A 91 3.46 11.13 -10.03
CA PRO A 91 2.57 12.23 -10.37
C PRO A 91 3.32 13.54 -10.64
N PHE A 92 4.37 13.85 -9.87
CA PHE A 92 5.17 15.06 -10.06
C PHE A 92 5.97 15.01 -11.36
N VAL A 93 6.50 13.84 -11.70
CA VAL A 93 7.29 13.63 -12.92
C VAL A 93 6.39 13.70 -14.15
N LEU A 94 5.22 13.06 -14.11
CA LEU A 94 4.28 13.00 -15.23
C LEU A 94 3.70 14.37 -15.56
N VAL A 95 3.44 15.21 -14.56
CA VAL A 95 3.00 16.60 -14.77
C VAL A 95 3.99 17.36 -15.64
N VAL A 96 5.29 17.25 -15.37
CA VAL A 96 6.35 17.94 -16.13
C VAL A 96 6.38 17.51 -17.60
N PHE A 97 5.99 16.28 -17.93
CA PHE A 97 5.96 15.79 -19.32
C PHE A 97 4.64 16.07 -20.03
N SER A 98 3.56 16.35 -19.29
CA SER A 98 2.26 16.68 -19.84
C SER A 98 1.98 18.18 -19.94
N SER A 99 2.90 19.02 -19.46
CA SER A 99 2.87 20.49 -19.59
C SER A 99 3.70 20.96 -20.79
#